data_AF-A0A661YQE6-F1
#
_entry.id   AF-A0A661YQE6-F1
#
_cell.length_a   1.000
_cell.length_b   1.000
_cell.length_c   1.000
_cell.angle_alpha   90.00
_cell.angle_beta   90.00
_cell.angle_gamma   90.00
#
_symmetry.space_group_name_H-M   'P 1'
#
loop_
_entity.id
_entity.type
_entity.pdbx_description
1 polymer ?
#
loop_
_entity_poly.entity_id
_entity_poly.type
_entity_poly.pdbx_seq_one_letter_code
_entity_poly.pdbx_strand_id
1 'polypeptide(L)'
;MIFDMEQAKGMDPGELLKALKSDPKSGLSEKQVEERRQTFGYNEIVEKKESLLIRFLKNFWGPIPWMIEAAVILSIIDKDWKDVIIIGSLLLLNGLIEFVQGYKADNAMAMLKKNLASKSRVLRNGKWLEMDARELLPGDIIRIRLGDIIPADVKLLDGDYLILDESALTGESLPAEKQAGDIAYSGAVAKQGEMNAVVYGTAVNTFFGKTAKLVAEAKTKSHFQKAVIRIGDYLIILNFILVLIVILTGLFRQERLIDLVQFALVLTVASIPAALPAVLSVTMAVGALKLSRKKAIISKLVAVEEMAGMDILCSDKT
;
A
#
# COMPACT_ATOMS: atom_id res chain seq x y z
N MET A 1 22.01 -7.79 13.20
CA MET A 1 22.77 -6.74 12.48
C MET A 1 22.12 -6.57 11.12
N ILE A 2 21.75 -5.35 10.76
CA ILE A 2 21.27 -5.02 9.42
C ILE A 2 22.48 -4.45 8.69
N PHE A 3 22.91 -5.10 7.61
CA PHE A 3 23.98 -4.55 6.77
C PHE A 3 23.37 -3.51 5.85
N ASP A 4 24.02 -2.35 5.76
CA ASP A 4 23.69 -1.41 4.69
C ASP A 4 24.33 -1.86 3.36
N MET A 5 23.90 -1.21 2.28
CA MET A 5 24.36 -1.52 0.93
C MET A 5 25.87 -1.30 0.75
N GLU A 6 26.43 -0.25 1.36
CA GLU A 6 27.86 0.10 1.26
C GLU A 6 28.72 -0.96 1.96
N GLN A 7 28.31 -1.40 3.15
CA GLN A 7 28.93 -2.47 3.92
C GLN A 7 28.88 -3.80 3.17
N ALA A 8 27.72 -4.18 2.63
CA ALA A 8 27.58 -5.41 1.86
C ALA A 8 28.39 -5.38 0.57
N LYS A 9 28.52 -4.22 -0.08
CA LYS A 9 29.33 -4.05 -1.28
C LYS A 9 30.84 -4.17 -0.98
N GLY A 10 31.31 -3.57 0.12
CA GLY A 10 32.72 -3.57 0.52
C GLY A 10 33.24 -4.89 1.11
N MET A 11 32.37 -5.76 1.64
CA MET A 11 32.77 -7.06 2.19
C MET A 11 32.90 -8.14 1.12
N ASP A 12 33.86 -9.04 1.31
CA ASP A 12 33.95 -10.28 0.53
C ASP A 12 32.79 -11.24 0.89
N PRO A 13 32.29 -12.07 -0.04
CA PRO A 13 31.26 -13.07 0.24
C PRO A 13 31.53 -13.92 1.48
N GLY A 14 32.78 -14.34 1.70
CA GLY A 14 33.17 -15.15 2.84
C GLY A 14 33.10 -14.39 4.18
N GLU A 15 33.42 -13.09 4.17
CA GLU A 15 33.32 -12.23 5.35
C GLU A 15 31.85 -11.97 5.71
N LEU A 16 31.02 -11.70 4.72
CA LEU A 16 29.58 -11.47 4.91
C LEU A 16 28.89 -12.74 5.46
N LEU A 17 29.22 -13.92 4.95
CA LEU A 17 28.73 -15.20 5.48
C LEU A 17 29.12 -15.42 6.95
N LYS A 18 30.37 -15.10 7.33
CA LYS A 18 30.83 -15.16 8.72
C LYS A 18 30.08 -14.17 9.61
N ALA A 19 29.93 -12.93 9.15
CA ALA A 19 29.24 -11.88 9.90
C ALA A 19 27.75 -12.21 10.09
N LEU A 20 27.13 -12.81 9.07
CA LEU A 20 25.76 -13.32 9.13
C LEU A 20 25.66 -14.70 9.81
N LYS A 21 26.75 -15.33 10.24
CA LYS A 21 26.78 -16.69 10.85
C LYS A 21 26.02 -17.72 10.02
N SER A 22 26.24 -17.73 8.71
CA SER A 22 25.52 -18.58 7.76
C SER A 22 26.51 -19.55 7.10
N ASP A 23 26.15 -20.83 7.01
CA ASP A 23 27.01 -21.86 6.43
C ASP A 23 26.76 -21.95 4.92
N PRO A 24 27.78 -21.80 4.06
CA PRO A 24 27.63 -21.90 2.61
C PRO A 24 27.10 -23.25 2.11
N LYS A 25 27.32 -24.35 2.84
CA LYS A 25 26.90 -25.71 2.44
C LYS A 25 25.60 -26.16 3.07
N SER A 26 25.34 -25.77 4.32
CA SER A 26 24.15 -26.20 5.05
C SER A 26 23.07 -25.12 5.18
N GLY A 27 23.40 -23.86 4.85
CA GLY A 27 22.49 -22.73 5.00
C GLY A 27 22.20 -22.43 6.48
N LEU A 28 20.96 -22.00 6.76
CA LEU A 28 20.52 -21.75 8.14
C LEU A 28 19.88 -22.99 8.76
N SER A 29 20.08 -23.16 10.08
CA SER A 29 19.37 -24.14 10.90
C SER A 29 17.98 -23.64 11.32
N GLU A 30 17.06 -24.55 11.64
CA GLU A 30 15.70 -24.15 12.11
C GLU A 30 15.74 -23.26 13.35
N LYS A 31 16.66 -23.51 14.29
CA LYS A 31 16.83 -22.67 15.48
C LYS A 31 17.23 -21.24 15.11
N GLN A 32 18.19 -21.09 14.19
CA GLN A 32 18.62 -19.76 13.72
C GLN A 32 17.51 -19.04 12.95
N VAL A 33 16.71 -19.78 12.19
CA VAL A 33 15.56 -19.23 11.46
C VAL A 33 14.54 -18.66 12.44
N GLU A 34 14.21 -19.37 13.51
CA GLU A 34 13.26 -18.90 14.53
C GLU A 34 13.78 -17.67 15.28
N GLU A 35 15.03 -17.69 15.74
CA GLU A 35 15.67 -16.55 16.41
C GLU A 35 15.72 -15.30 15.50
N ARG A 36 16.07 -15.48 14.22
CA ARG A 36 16.12 -14.38 13.26
C ARG A 36 14.73 -13.88 12.90
N ARG A 37 13.73 -14.75 12.80
CA ARG A 37 12.34 -14.35 12.55
C ARG A 37 11.80 -13.45 13.65
N GLN A 38 12.14 -13.72 14.91
CA GLN A 38 11.76 -12.86 16.03
C GLN A 38 12.47 -11.50 15.99
N THR A 39 13.71 -11.45 15.48
CA THR A 39 14.51 -10.23 15.43
C THR A 39 14.20 -9.36 14.21
N PHE A 40 14.09 -9.95 13.03
CA PHE A 40 13.98 -9.24 11.75
C PHE A 40 12.55 -9.22 11.19
N GLY A 41 11.67 -10.12 11.66
CA GLY A 41 10.34 -10.30 11.09
C GLY A 41 10.37 -10.96 9.72
N TYR A 42 9.24 -10.89 9.02
CA TYR A 42 9.07 -11.42 7.67
C TYR A 42 9.66 -10.46 6.62
N ASN A 43 10.05 -10.99 5.46
CA ASN A 43 10.43 -10.21 4.28
C ASN A 43 9.20 -9.59 3.61
N GLU A 44 8.50 -8.73 4.34
CA GLU A 44 7.35 -7.96 3.86
C GLU A 44 7.35 -6.55 4.45
N ILE A 45 6.89 -5.58 3.67
CA ILE A 45 6.65 -4.24 4.19
C ILE A 45 5.40 -4.31 5.07
N VAL A 46 5.61 -4.34 6.39
CA VAL A 46 4.55 -4.50 7.38
C VAL A 46 3.60 -3.30 7.33
N GLU A 47 2.39 -3.53 6.84
CA GLU A 47 1.27 -2.62 7.07
C GLU A 47 0.73 -2.87 8.48
N LYS A 48 0.66 -1.81 9.29
CA LYS A 48 0.05 -1.91 10.63
C LYS A 48 -1.41 -2.31 10.47
N LYS A 49 -1.75 -3.54 10.90
CA LYS A 49 -3.14 -3.99 10.97
C LYS A 49 -3.84 -3.25 12.10
N GLU A 50 -4.72 -2.32 11.75
CA GLU A 50 -5.60 -1.68 12.73
C GLU A 50 -6.73 -2.65 13.10
N SER A 51 -7.16 -2.62 14.36
CA SER A 51 -8.31 -3.43 14.79
C SER A 51 -9.59 -2.91 14.11
N LEU A 52 -10.49 -3.84 13.75
CA LEU A 52 -11.73 -3.49 13.02
C LEU A 52 -12.60 -2.49 13.79
N LEU A 53 -12.62 -2.59 15.12
CA LEU A 53 -13.33 -1.65 16.01
C LEU A 53 -12.72 -0.25 16.02
N ILE A 54 -11.40 -0.13 16.16
CA ILE A 54 -10.72 1.18 16.11
C ILE A 54 -10.95 1.82 14.74
N ARG A 55 -10.88 1.01 13.68
CA ARG A 55 -11.12 1.47 12.32
C ARG A 55 -12.55 1.95 12.11
N PHE A 56 -13.54 1.25 12.65
CA PHE A 56 -14.94 1.68 12.61
C PHE A 56 -15.13 3.00 13.37
N LEU A 57 -14.57 3.12 14.58
CA LEU A 57 -14.66 4.34 15.40
C LEU A 57 -13.97 5.54 14.74
N LYS A 58 -12.89 5.33 13.99
CA LYS A 58 -12.24 6.39 13.20
C LYS A 58 -13.14 7.01 12.14
N ASN A 59 -14.14 6.29 11.63
CA ASN A 59 -15.09 6.87 10.67
C ASN A 59 -15.97 7.96 11.31
N PHE A 60 -16.10 7.99 12.64
CA PHE A 60 -16.78 9.05 13.38
C PHE A 60 -15.84 10.20 13.77
N TRP A 61 -14.55 10.11 13.41
CA TRP A 61 -13.55 11.11 13.77
C TRP A 61 -13.16 11.95 12.56
N GLY A 62 -13.87 13.08 12.35
CA GLY A 62 -13.53 14.01 11.29
C GLY A 62 -14.53 15.16 11.14
N PRO A 63 -14.25 16.13 10.26
CA PRO A 63 -15.06 17.34 10.12
C PRO A 63 -16.54 17.06 9.81
N ILE A 64 -16.84 16.08 8.93
CA ILE A 64 -18.21 15.76 8.52
C ILE A 64 -18.99 15.04 9.64
N PRO A 65 -18.49 13.94 10.23
CA PRO A 65 -19.13 13.34 11.42
C PRO A 65 -19.35 14.34 12.54
N TRP A 66 -18.37 15.20 12.86
CA TRP A 66 -18.53 16.23 13.89
C TRP A 66 -19.65 17.23 13.59
N MET A 67 -19.87 17.59 12.33
CA MET A 67 -21.00 18.45 11.95
C MET A 67 -22.35 17.76 12.17
N ILE A 68 -22.45 16.47 11.86
CA ILE A 68 -23.67 15.68 12.08
C ILE A 68 -23.90 15.47 13.58
N GLU A 69 -22.85 15.15 14.34
CA GLU A 69 -22.91 15.02 15.80
C GLU A 69 -23.35 16.33 16.46
N ALA A 70 -22.84 17.47 15.99
CA ALA A 70 -23.31 18.78 16.43
C ALA A 70 -24.80 18.98 16.13
N ALA A 71 -25.29 18.58 14.94
CA ALA A 71 -26.70 18.65 14.62
C ALA A 71 -27.56 17.78 15.55
N VAL A 72 -27.13 16.54 15.83
CA VAL A 72 -27.80 15.64 16.79
C VAL A 72 -27.85 16.25 18.19
N ILE A 73 -26.75 16.82 18.66
CA ILE A 73 -26.68 17.47 19.99
C ILE A 73 -27.65 18.66 20.06
N LEU A 74 -27.71 19.48 19.00
CA LEU A 74 -28.68 20.59 18.92
C LEU A 74 -30.12 20.08 18.96
N SER A 75 -30.44 18.98 18.25
CA SER A 75 -31.78 18.36 18.31
C SER A 75 -32.12 17.83 19.71
N ILE A 76 -31.15 17.26 20.43
CA ILE A 76 -31.35 16.81 21.83
C ILE A 76 -31.66 18.01 22.74
N ILE A 77 -30.95 19.13 22.55
CA ILE A 77 -31.16 20.36 23.33
C ILE A 77 -32.57 20.92 23.09
N ASP A 78 -33.05 20.90 21.84
CA ASP A 78 -34.42 21.33 21.50
C ASP A 78 -35.49 20.30 21.88
N LYS A 79 -35.08 19.12 22.38
CA LYS A 79 -35.94 17.97 22.73
C LYS A 79 -36.74 17.44 21.54
N ASP A 80 -36.27 17.67 20.31
CA ASP A 80 -36.87 17.09 19.11
C ASP A 80 -36.34 15.67 18.88
N TRP A 81 -37.01 14.71 19.53
CA TRP A 81 -36.67 13.30 19.41
C TRP A 81 -36.82 12.74 18.00
N LYS A 82 -37.63 13.35 17.13
CA LYS A 82 -37.78 12.88 15.75
C LYS A 82 -36.49 13.18 14.99
N ASP A 83 -35.98 14.39 15.10
CA ASP A 83 -34.74 14.79 14.45
C ASP A 83 -33.52 14.05 15.01
N VAL A 84 -33.47 13.81 16.32
CA VAL A 84 -32.43 12.96 16.92
C VAL A 84 -32.40 11.57 16.30
N ILE A 85 -33.56 10.94 16.11
CA ILE A 85 -33.64 9.59 15.52
C ILE A 85 -33.29 9.64 14.03
N ILE A 86 -33.80 10.62 13.27
CA ILE A 86 -33.54 10.73 11.83
C ILE A 86 -32.06 11.03 11.56
N ILE A 87 -31.51 12.06 12.19
CA ILE A 87 -30.11 12.46 11.98
C ILE A 87 -29.16 11.41 12.57
N GLY A 88 -29.47 10.85 13.73
CA GLY A 88 -28.68 9.78 14.34
C GLY A 88 -28.65 8.50 13.52
N SER A 89 -29.79 8.10 12.93
CA SER A 89 -29.84 6.94 12.02
C SER A 89 -29.06 7.20 10.73
N LEU A 90 -29.11 8.41 10.18
CA LEU A 90 -28.32 8.82 9.02
C LEU A 90 -26.80 8.79 9.33
N LEU A 91 -26.39 9.25 10.51
CA LEU A 91 -24.99 9.16 10.97
C LEU A 91 -24.50 7.70 11.03
N LEU A 92 -25.28 6.83 11.66
CA LEU A 92 -24.94 5.40 11.77
C LEU A 92 -24.88 4.73 10.40
N LEU A 93 -25.83 5.03 9.51
CA LEU A 93 -25.88 4.47 8.17
C LEU A 93 -24.68 4.93 7.33
N ASN A 94 -24.32 6.21 7.40
CA ASN A 94 -23.13 6.73 6.71
C ASN A 94 -21.85 6.06 7.22
N GLY A 95 -21.65 5.97 8.54
CA GLY A 95 -20.49 5.30 9.12
C GLY A 95 -20.40 3.81 8.75
N LEU A 96 -21.55 3.12 8.67
CA LEU A 96 -21.62 1.73 8.22
C LEU A 96 -21.26 1.58 6.74
N ILE A 97 -21.80 2.44 5.87
CA ILE A 97 -21.47 2.44 4.44
C ILE A 97 -19.97 2.68 4.25
N GLU A 98 -19.40 3.68 4.92
CA GLU A 98 -17.96 3.98 4.85
C GLU A 98 -17.11 2.80 5.33
N PHE A 99 -17.50 2.16 6.43
CA PHE A 99 -16.81 0.99 6.95
C PHE A 99 -16.84 -0.18 5.97
N VAL A 100 -18.02 -0.50 5.43
CA VAL A 100 -18.18 -1.60 4.46
C VAL A 100 -17.41 -1.33 3.17
N GLN A 101 -17.44 -0.09 2.66
CA GLN A 101 -16.68 0.30 1.47
C GLN A 101 -15.17 0.23 1.72
N GLY A 102 -14.69 0.76 2.84
CA GLY A 102 -13.28 0.69 3.24
C GLY A 102 -12.79 -0.75 3.44
N TYR A 103 -13.58 -1.59 4.10
CA TYR A 103 -13.25 -3.00 4.29
C TYR A 103 -13.15 -3.76 2.96
N LYS A 104 -14.08 -3.51 2.03
CA LYS A 104 -14.04 -4.11 0.68
C LYS A 104 -12.80 -3.68 -0.10
N ALA A 105 -12.42 -2.40 -0.03
CA ALA A 105 -11.24 -1.88 -0.71
C ALA A 105 -9.96 -2.57 -0.21
N ASP A 106 -9.79 -2.65 1.11
CA ASP A 106 -8.64 -3.31 1.72
C ASP A 106 -8.56 -4.80 1.40
N ASN A 107 -9.69 -5.52 1.45
CA ASN A 107 -9.70 -6.94 1.14
C ASN A 107 -9.35 -7.20 -0.33
N ALA A 108 -9.82 -6.36 -1.25
CA ALA A 108 -9.44 -6.44 -2.66
C ALA A 108 -7.94 -6.20 -2.85
N MET A 109 -7.36 -5.23 -2.12
CA MET A 109 -5.91 -4.99 -2.10
C MET A 109 -5.11 -6.17 -1.52
N ALA A 110 -5.58 -6.77 -0.43
CA ALA A 110 -4.94 -7.94 0.17
C ALA A 110 -4.91 -9.14 -0.80
N MET A 111 -6.00 -9.35 -1.56
CA MET A 111 -6.07 -10.39 -2.58
C MET A 111 -5.11 -10.15 -3.75
N LEU A 112 -4.94 -8.89 -4.18
CA LEU A 112 -3.94 -8.54 -5.18
C LEU A 112 -2.52 -8.84 -4.70
N LYS A 113 -2.19 -8.50 -3.45
CA LYS A 113 -0.88 -8.81 -2.84
C LYS A 113 -0.62 -10.32 -2.71
N LYS A 114 -1.64 -11.11 -2.39
CA LYS A 114 -1.49 -12.57 -2.29
C LYS A 114 -1.12 -13.22 -3.62
N ASN A 115 -1.62 -12.69 -4.73
CA ASN A 115 -1.31 -13.18 -6.08
C ASN A 115 0.07 -12.72 -6.61
N LEU A 116 0.77 -11.87 -5.85
CA LEU A 116 2.09 -11.33 -6.14
C LEU A 116 3.22 -12.04 -5.38
N ALA A 117 2.89 -13.06 -4.58
CA ALA A 117 3.86 -13.78 -3.77
C ALA A 117 4.87 -14.51 -4.67
N SER A 118 6.06 -13.93 -4.82
CA SER A 118 7.19 -14.57 -5.47
C SER A 118 7.67 -15.74 -4.61
N LYS A 119 8.05 -16.85 -5.24
CA LYS A 119 8.68 -17.99 -4.57
C LYS A 119 10.19 -17.93 -4.77
N SER A 120 10.93 -18.46 -3.81
CA SER A 120 12.39 -18.55 -3.84
C SER A 120 12.87 -19.94 -3.44
N ARG A 121 13.97 -20.39 -4.05
CA ARG A 121 14.68 -21.61 -3.64
C ARG A 121 15.76 -21.24 -2.64
N VAL A 122 15.66 -21.83 -1.45
CA VAL A 122 16.49 -21.49 -0.29
C VAL A 122 17.17 -22.75 0.25
N LEU A 123 18.44 -22.63 0.62
CA LEU A 123 19.20 -23.68 1.27
C LEU A 123 19.05 -23.55 2.79
N ARG A 124 18.42 -24.54 3.43
CA ARG A 124 18.29 -24.64 4.90
C ARG A 124 18.49 -26.09 5.34
N ASN A 125 19.18 -26.30 6.46
CA ASN A 125 19.55 -27.64 6.96
C ASN A 125 20.18 -28.57 5.89
N GLY A 126 20.95 -28.00 4.96
CA GLY A 126 21.60 -28.74 3.86
C GLY A 126 20.67 -29.20 2.74
N LYS A 127 19.41 -28.73 2.70
CA LYS A 127 18.45 -29.05 1.64
C LYS A 127 17.95 -27.80 0.95
N TRP A 128 17.79 -27.88 -0.37
CA TRP A 128 17.12 -26.86 -1.16
C TRP A 128 15.60 -27.01 -1.02
N LEU A 129 14.95 -25.95 -0.55
CA LEU A 129 13.52 -25.89 -0.32
C LEU A 129 12.93 -24.73 -1.13
N GLU A 130 11.79 -24.94 -1.75
CA GLU A 130 11.02 -23.86 -2.38
C GLU A 130 10.06 -23.27 -1.35
N MET A 131 10.17 -21.97 -1.08
CA MET A 131 9.36 -21.26 -0.10
C MET A 131 8.96 -19.88 -0.59
N ASP A 132 7.94 -19.30 0.04
CA ASP A 132 7.51 -17.95 -0.28
C ASP A 132 8.63 -16.95 0.04
N ALA A 133 8.86 -15.97 -0.84
CA ALA A 133 9.87 -14.92 -0.65
C ALA A 133 9.69 -14.15 0.69
N ARG A 134 8.47 -14.13 1.22
CA ARG A 134 8.10 -13.58 2.53
C ARG A 134 8.85 -14.24 3.69
N GLU A 135 9.22 -15.51 3.54
CA GLU A 135 9.87 -16.34 4.57
C GLU A 135 11.40 -16.13 4.63
N LEU A 136 11.96 -15.33 3.72
CA LEU A 136 13.39 -15.07 3.64
C LEU A 136 13.85 -14.20 4.81
N LEU A 137 15.04 -14.53 5.32
CA LEU A 137 15.70 -13.86 6.42
C LEU A 137 17.13 -13.48 6.02
N PRO A 138 17.72 -12.42 6.61
CA PRO A 138 19.13 -12.13 6.42
C PRO A 138 20.00 -13.35 6.78
N GLY A 139 20.90 -13.71 5.86
CA GLY A 139 21.78 -14.87 5.90
C GLY A 139 21.22 -16.15 5.29
N ASP A 140 19.97 -16.15 4.78
CA ASP A 140 19.52 -17.22 3.91
C ASP A 140 20.37 -17.27 2.64
N ILE A 141 20.65 -18.49 2.17
CA ILE A 141 21.29 -18.70 0.88
C ILE A 141 20.20 -19.08 -0.11
N ILE A 142 20.09 -18.32 -1.18
CA ILE A 142 19.11 -18.53 -2.24
C ILE A 142 19.80 -18.89 -3.54
N ARG A 143 19.06 -19.54 -4.43
CA ARG A 143 19.50 -19.86 -5.79
C ARG A 143 18.68 -19.08 -6.79
N ILE A 144 19.37 -18.30 -7.61
CA ILE A 144 18.79 -17.44 -8.63
C ILE A 144 19.00 -18.09 -9.99
N ARG A 145 17.94 -18.23 -10.78
CA ARG A 145 17.99 -18.74 -12.16
C ARG A 145 17.40 -17.75 -13.14
N LEU A 146 17.65 -18.00 -14.43
CA LEU A 146 16.96 -17.33 -15.52
C LEU A 146 15.44 -17.30 -15.29
N GLY A 147 14.87 -16.10 -15.37
CA GLY A 147 13.46 -15.81 -15.16
C GLY A 147 13.07 -15.49 -13.72
N ASP A 148 13.94 -15.74 -12.75
CA ASP A 148 13.64 -15.44 -11.34
C ASP A 148 13.70 -13.94 -11.09
N ILE A 149 12.73 -13.44 -10.32
CA ILE A 149 12.76 -12.09 -9.74
C ILE A 149 13.52 -12.20 -8.43
N ILE A 150 14.54 -11.35 -8.24
CA ILE A 150 15.33 -11.36 -7.02
C ILE A 150 14.44 -10.96 -5.83
N PRO A 151 14.27 -11.82 -4.81
CA PRO A 151 13.24 -11.66 -3.78
C PRO A 151 13.65 -10.76 -2.61
N ALA A 152 14.94 -10.43 -2.48
CA ALA A 152 15.54 -9.66 -1.40
C ALA A 152 16.88 -9.09 -1.87
N ASP A 153 17.50 -8.19 -1.12
CA ASP A 153 18.84 -7.71 -1.48
C ASP A 153 19.88 -8.77 -1.11
N VAL A 154 20.72 -9.13 -2.07
CA VAL A 154 21.63 -10.28 -1.98
C VAL A 154 23.05 -9.95 -2.42
N LYS A 155 24.01 -10.70 -1.89
CA LYS A 155 25.40 -10.74 -2.34
C LYS A 155 25.65 -12.08 -3.04
N LEU A 156 26.14 -12.04 -4.27
CA LEU A 156 26.39 -13.21 -5.10
C LEU A 156 27.60 -13.98 -4.56
N LEU A 157 27.45 -15.30 -4.39
CA LEU A 157 28.46 -16.17 -3.77
C LEU A 157 29.31 -16.88 -4.83
N ASP A 158 28.66 -17.61 -5.73
CA ASP A 158 29.30 -18.51 -6.69
C ASP A 158 28.52 -18.60 -8.01
N GLY A 159 29.27 -18.87 -9.09
CA GLY A 159 28.79 -19.04 -10.47
C GLY A 159 29.63 -18.23 -11.46
N ASP A 160 29.40 -18.46 -12.76
CA ASP A 160 30.23 -17.87 -13.83
C ASP A 160 29.85 -16.41 -14.09
N TYR A 161 28.58 -16.18 -14.45
CA TYR A 161 28.02 -14.85 -14.67
C TYR A 161 26.51 -14.86 -14.42
N LEU A 162 25.96 -13.70 -14.07
CA LEU A 162 24.53 -13.49 -13.95
C LEU A 162 24.19 -12.15 -14.62
N ILE A 163 23.26 -12.17 -15.57
CA ILE A 163 22.79 -10.96 -16.24
C ILE A 163 21.46 -10.55 -15.63
N LEU A 164 21.43 -9.35 -15.05
CA LEU A 164 20.26 -8.81 -14.35
C LEU A 164 19.69 -7.61 -15.09
N ASP A 165 18.37 -7.58 -15.19
CA ASP A 165 17.62 -6.40 -15.59
C ASP A 165 17.29 -5.59 -14.34
N GLU A 166 18.04 -4.51 -14.15
CA GLU A 166 17.90 -3.54 -13.05
C GLU A 166 17.13 -2.28 -13.50
N SER A 167 16.54 -2.28 -14.70
CA SER A 167 15.90 -1.10 -15.31
C SER A 167 14.81 -0.48 -14.43
N ALA A 168 14.05 -1.32 -13.71
CA ALA A 168 13.01 -0.88 -12.78
C ALA A 168 13.55 -0.11 -11.56
N LEU A 169 14.85 -0.21 -11.27
CA LEU A 169 15.50 0.35 -10.08
C LEU A 169 16.48 1.48 -10.41
N THR A 170 17.26 1.33 -11.47
CA THR A 170 18.30 2.29 -11.87
C THR A 170 17.84 3.22 -12.99
N GLY A 171 16.82 2.81 -13.76
CA GLY A 171 16.41 3.50 -14.99
C GLY A 171 17.34 3.24 -16.17
N GLU A 172 18.37 2.42 -16.01
CA GLU A 172 19.28 2.04 -17.09
C GLU A 172 18.73 0.80 -17.83
N SER A 173 18.63 0.90 -19.16
CA SER A 173 18.03 -0.17 -19.98
C SER A 173 18.99 -1.32 -20.30
N LEU A 174 20.31 -1.12 -20.13
CA LEU A 174 21.28 -2.16 -20.39
C LEU A 174 21.32 -3.14 -19.22
N PRO A 175 21.15 -4.46 -19.47
CA PRO A 175 21.27 -5.46 -18.42
C PRO A 175 22.67 -5.40 -17.77
N ALA A 176 22.70 -5.42 -16.45
CA ALA A 176 23.93 -5.41 -15.67
C ALA A 176 24.49 -6.83 -15.59
N GLU A 177 25.73 -7.02 -16.05
CA GLU A 177 26.47 -8.25 -15.84
C GLU A 177 27.06 -8.25 -14.42
N LYS A 178 26.85 -9.35 -13.69
CA LYS A 178 27.30 -9.52 -12.31
C LYS A 178 28.14 -10.78 -12.18
N GLN A 179 29.14 -10.70 -11.30
CA GLN A 179 30.03 -11.80 -10.93
C GLN A 179 29.93 -12.13 -9.44
N ALA A 180 30.60 -13.19 -9.01
CA ALA A 180 30.73 -13.53 -7.59
C ALA A 180 31.35 -12.34 -6.82
N GLY A 181 30.74 -11.96 -5.70
CA GLY A 181 31.11 -10.76 -4.94
C GLY A 181 30.30 -9.51 -5.28
N ASP A 182 29.55 -9.49 -6.38
CA ASP A 182 28.65 -8.38 -6.65
C ASP A 182 27.37 -8.46 -5.82
N ILE A 183 26.71 -7.31 -5.68
CA ILE A 183 25.37 -7.22 -5.08
C ILE A 183 24.31 -7.20 -6.17
N ALA A 184 23.16 -7.77 -5.83
CA ALA A 184 21.97 -7.73 -6.64
C ALA A 184 20.77 -7.27 -5.80
N TYR A 185 19.91 -6.47 -6.42
CA TYR A 185 18.83 -5.78 -5.73
C TYR A 185 17.50 -6.52 -5.81
N SER A 186 16.71 -6.43 -4.75
CA SER A 186 15.33 -6.90 -4.72
C SER A 186 14.52 -6.28 -5.86
N GLY A 187 13.82 -7.10 -6.64
CA GLY A 187 12.98 -6.68 -7.76
C GLY A 187 13.68 -6.68 -9.13
N ALA A 188 15.00 -6.84 -9.19
CA ALA A 188 15.70 -7.10 -10.46
C ALA A 188 15.31 -8.47 -11.03
N VAL A 189 15.36 -8.62 -12.36
CA VAL A 189 14.98 -9.87 -13.05
C VAL A 189 16.21 -10.53 -13.65
N ALA A 190 16.45 -11.79 -13.32
CA ALA A 190 17.52 -12.56 -13.93
C ALA A 190 17.18 -12.91 -15.38
N LYS A 191 17.94 -12.37 -16.33
CA LYS A 191 17.77 -12.63 -17.77
C LYS A 191 18.58 -13.83 -18.23
N GLN A 192 19.78 -14.03 -17.69
CA GLN A 192 20.67 -15.14 -18.02
C GLN A 192 21.56 -15.52 -16.82
N GLY A 193 22.02 -16.77 -16.79
CA GLY A 193 22.90 -17.31 -15.75
C GLY A 193 22.16 -17.99 -14.59
N GLU A 194 22.94 -18.62 -13.71
CA GLU A 194 22.51 -19.19 -12.43
C GLU A 194 23.61 -18.96 -11.40
N MET A 195 23.24 -18.43 -10.23
CA MET A 195 24.17 -18.18 -9.13
C MET A 195 23.49 -18.45 -7.78
N ASN A 196 24.27 -18.85 -6.77
CA ASN A 196 23.80 -18.79 -5.39
C ASN A 196 24.17 -17.44 -4.78
N ALA A 197 23.34 -16.97 -3.87
CA ALA A 197 23.48 -15.66 -3.26
C ALA A 197 23.08 -15.70 -1.79
N VAL A 198 23.73 -14.90 -0.94
CA VAL A 198 23.33 -14.72 0.46
C VAL A 198 22.48 -13.46 0.61
N VAL A 199 21.35 -13.57 1.29
CA VAL A 199 20.48 -12.45 1.62
C VAL A 199 21.13 -11.59 2.68
N TYR A 200 21.28 -10.29 2.44
CA TYR A 200 21.79 -9.35 3.46
C TYR A 200 20.72 -8.33 3.89
N GLY A 201 19.79 -7.99 3.00
CA GLY A 201 18.71 -7.04 3.27
C GLY A 201 17.34 -7.63 2.95
N THR A 202 16.38 -7.45 3.84
CA THR A 202 14.97 -7.87 3.67
C THR A 202 13.99 -6.73 3.96
N ALA A 203 12.78 -6.82 3.39
CA ALA A 203 11.67 -5.90 3.59
C ALA A 203 12.06 -4.43 3.41
N VAL A 204 11.78 -3.59 4.41
CA VAL A 204 12.10 -2.15 4.41
C VAL A 204 13.60 -1.84 4.36
N ASN A 205 14.46 -2.83 4.59
CA ASN A 205 15.91 -2.64 4.59
C ASN A 205 16.55 -2.87 3.22
N THR A 206 15.80 -3.39 2.23
CA THR A 206 16.27 -3.49 0.85
C THR A 206 16.34 -2.12 0.18
N PHE A 207 17.13 -1.98 -0.88
CA PHE A 207 17.21 -0.79 -1.72
C PHE A 207 15.82 -0.42 -2.25
N PHE A 208 15.11 -1.40 -2.82
CA PHE A 208 13.73 -1.22 -3.24
C PHE A 208 12.80 -0.84 -2.07
N GLY A 209 12.93 -1.48 -0.91
CA GLY A 209 12.11 -1.23 0.28
C GLY A 209 12.30 0.19 0.83
N LYS A 210 13.53 0.70 0.86
CA LYS A 210 13.85 2.08 1.25
C LYS A 210 13.25 3.08 0.27
N THR A 211 13.41 2.86 -1.03
CA THR A 211 12.83 3.71 -2.08
C THR A 211 11.31 3.66 -2.06
N ALA A 212 10.72 2.47 -1.91
CA ALA A 212 9.28 2.27 -1.79
C ALA A 212 8.72 2.96 -0.55
N LYS A 213 9.43 2.99 0.58
CA LYS A 213 9.03 3.74 1.78
C LYS A 213 8.99 5.25 1.51
N LEU A 214 10.03 5.80 0.89
CA LEU A 214 10.09 7.22 0.52
C LEU A 214 8.98 7.61 -0.48
N VAL A 215 8.69 6.72 -1.43
CA VAL A 215 7.60 6.93 -2.42
C VAL A 215 6.22 6.72 -1.80
N ALA A 216 6.05 5.78 -0.87
CA ALA A 216 4.79 5.55 -0.17
C ALA A 216 4.43 6.73 0.77
N GLU A 217 5.44 7.39 1.33
CA GLU A 217 5.26 8.64 2.06
C GLU A 217 4.78 9.78 1.14
N ALA A 218 5.18 9.76 -0.14
CA ALA A 218 4.65 10.63 -1.18
C ALA A 218 3.28 10.13 -1.70
N LYS A 219 2.20 10.40 -0.95
CA LYS A 219 0.81 10.14 -1.39
C LYS A 219 0.48 10.92 -2.68
N THR A 220 0.62 10.32 -3.85
CA THR A 220 0.16 10.89 -5.12
C THR A 220 -1.32 10.56 -5.36
N LYS A 221 -2.18 11.59 -5.38
CA LYS A 221 -3.59 11.46 -5.78
C LYS A 221 -3.69 11.34 -7.30
N SER A 222 -4.54 10.45 -7.83
CA SER A 222 -4.71 10.30 -9.29
C SER A 222 -5.32 11.55 -9.94
N HIS A 223 -5.20 11.64 -11.26
CA HIS A 223 -5.80 12.73 -12.03
C HIS A 223 -7.33 12.78 -11.89
N PHE A 224 -8.02 11.64 -11.97
CA PHE A 224 -9.46 11.55 -11.74
C PHE A 224 -9.81 11.89 -10.29
N GLN A 225 -9.01 11.44 -9.31
CA GLN A 225 -9.23 11.80 -7.90
C GLN A 225 -9.13 13.32 -7.69
N LYS A 226 -8.18 14.00 -8.35
CA LYS A 226 -8.08 15.46 -8.33
C LYS A 226 -9.28 16.13 -9.00
N ALA A 227 -9.76 15.60 -10.13
CA ALA A 227 -10.94 16.12 -10.82
C ALA A 227 -12.21 15.99 -9.95
N VAL A 228 -12.39 14.85 -9.28
CA VAL A 228 -13.50 14.61 -8.36
C VAL A 228 -13.45 15.54 -7.15
N ILE A 229 -12.27 15.76 -6.57
CA ILE A 229 -12.10 16.72 -5.47
C ILE A 229 -12.49 18.13 -5.93
N ARG A 230 -12.07 18.54 -7.14
CA ARG A 230 -12.45 19.84 -7.70
C ARG A 230 -13.97 19.98 -7.88
N ILE A 231 -14.65 18.94 -8.33
CA ILE A 231 -16.13 18.92 -8.39
C ILE A 231 -16.71 19.07 -6.99
N GLY A 232 -16.14 18.38 -6.00
CA GLY A 232 -16.49 18.54 -4.58
C GLY A 232 -16.36 19.98 -4.10
N ASP A 233 -15.27 20.67 -4.43
CA ASP A 233 -15.04 22.07 -4.05
C ASP A 233 -16.12 22.99 -4.65
N TYR A 234 -16.52 22.77 -5.91
CA TYR A 234 -17.64 23.51 -6.52
C TYR A 234 -18.97 23.26 -5.80
N LEU A 235 -19.25 22.01 -5.41
CA LEU A 235 -20.46 21.67 -4.65
C LEU A 235 -20.47 22.31 -3.26
N ILE A 236 -19.31 22.41 -2.60
CA ILE A 236 -19.17 23.08 -1.30
C ILE A 236 -19.47 24.57 -1.43
N ILE A 237 -18.93 25.25 -2.45
CA ILE A 237 -19.21 26.68 -2.69
C ILE A 237 -20.71 26.89 -2.95
N LEU A 238 -21.32 26.05 -3.80
CA LEU A 238 -22.76 26.12 -4.08
C LEU A 238 -23.59 25.91 -2.82
N ASN A 239 -23.23 24.92 -1.99
CA ASN A 239 -23.89 24.65 -0.73
C ASN A 239 -23.77 25.83 0.25
N PHE A 240 -22.60 26.48 0.32
CA PHE A 240 -22.42 27.66 1.17
C PHE A 240 -23.36 28.80 0.78
N ILE A 241 -23.53 29.03 -0.53
CA ILE A 241 -24.49 30.03 -1.05
C ILE A 241 -25.93 29.65 -0.66
N LEU A 242 -26.30 28.38 -0.82
CA LEU A 242 -27.63 27.88 -0.44
C LEU A 242 -27.90 28.03 1.06
N VAL A 243 -26.96 27.63 1.92
CA VAL A 243 -27.05 27.77 3.37
C VAL A 243 -27.19 29.24 3.75
N LEU A 244 -26.41 30.13 3.13
CA LEU A 244 -26.52 31.57 3.37
C LEU A 244 -27.91 32.11 3.01
N ILE A 245 -28.47 31.71 1.87
CA ILE A 245 -29.83 32.08 1.46
C ILE A 245 -30.86 31.58 2.48
N VAL A 246 -30.75 30.32 2.92
CA VAL A 246 -31.68 29.74 3.90
C VAL A 246 -31.60 30.48 5.24
N ILE A 247 -30.39 30.77 5.74
CA ILE A 247 -30.21 31.51 6.99
C ILE A 247 -30.79 32.93 6.86
N LEU A 248 -30.48 33.66 5.79
CA LEU A 248 -30.97 35.02 5.59
C LEU A 248 -32.50 35.08 5.47
N THR A 249 -33.10 34.15 4.73
CA THR A 249 -34.56 34.06 4.59
C THR A 249 -35.25 33.63 5.88
N GLY A 250 -34.66 32.68 6.62
CA GLY A 250 -35.14 32.26 7.93
C GLY A 250 -35.09 33.37 8.98
N LEU A 251 -34.00 34.13 9.01
CA LEU A 251 -33.87 35.33 9.87
C LEU A 251 -34.90 36.39 9.51
N PHE A 252 -35.15 36.62 8.21
CA PHE A 252 -36.18 37.56 7.77
C PHE A 252 -37.61 37.11 8.17
N ARG A 253 -37.85 35.79 8.24
CA ARG A 253 -39.10 35.18 8.72
C ARG A 253 -39.20 35.07 10.24
N GLN A 254 -38.17 35.48 10.98
CA GLN A 254 -38.07 35.35 12.44
C GLN A 254 -38.16 33.89 12.93
N GLU A 255 -37.63 32.95 12.16
CA GLU A 255 -37.53 31.55 12.57
C GLU A 255 -36.50 31.38 13.71
N ARG A 256 -36.63 30.32 14.52
CA ARG A 256 -35.71 30.07 15.64
C ARG A 256 -34.31 29.77 15.11
N LEU A 257 -33.30 30.41 15.69
CA LEU A 257 -31.91 30.28 15.24
C LEU A 257 -31.40 28.83 15.32
N ILE A 258 -31.86 28.06 16.31
CA ILE A 258 -31.49 26.65 16.50
C ILE A 258 -31.95 25.81 15.30
N ASP A 259 -33.21 25.99 14.86
CA ASP A 259 -33.77 25.28 13.70
C ASP A 259 -32.99 25.60 12.42
N LEU A 260 -32.64 26.88 12.23
CA LEU A 260 -31.89 27.34 11.07
C LEU A 260 -30.47 26.75 11.03
N VAL A 261 -29.79 26.71 12.17
CA VAL A 261 -28.44 26.14 12.28
C VAL A 261 -28.49 24.62 12.08
N GLN A 262 -29.46 23.94 12.68
CA GLN A 262 -29.64 22.49 12.54
C GLN A 262 -29.94 22.12 11.07
N PHE A 263 -30.84 22.84 10.41
CA PHE A 263 -31.14 22.64 9.00
C PHE A 263 -29.92 22.92 8.11
N ALA A 264 -29.16 23.99 8.39
CA ALA A 264 -27.93 24.31 7.66
C ALA A 264 -26.86 23.22 7.79
N LEU A 265 -26.70 22.63 8.98
CA LEU A 265 -25.76 21.52 9.22
C LEU A 265 -26.17 20.28 8.41
N VAL A 266 -27.45 19.88 8.47
CA VAL A 266 -27.97 18.73 7.72
C VAL A 266 -27.83 18.94 6.20
N LEU A 267 -28.20 20.13 5.71
CA LEU A 267 -28.09 20.49 4.30
C LEU A 267 -26.63 20.43 3.82
N THR A 268 -25.70 20.90 4.66
CA THR A 268 -24.27 20.89 4.32
C THR A 268 -23.72 19.49 4.21
N VAL A 269 -24.07 18.62 5.14
CA VAL A 269 -23.66 17.21 5.12
C VAL A 269 -24.22 16.51 3.88
N ALA A 270 -25.50 16.72 3.56
CA ALA A 270 -26.14 16.10 2.39
C ALA A 270 -25.49 16.50 1.06
N SER A 271 -24.86 17.68 1.01
CA SER A 271 -24.26 18.24 -0.20
C SER A 271 -22.80 17.82 -0.41
N ILE A 272 -22.11 17.32 0.61
CA ILE A 272 -20.70 16.92 0.50
C ILE A 272 -20.63 15.45 0.04
N PRO A 273 -20.03 15.15 -1.13
CA PRO A 273 -19.99 13.80 -1.65
C PRO A 273 -18.84 12.98 -1.03
N ALA A 274 -18.93 12.74 0.28
CA ALA A 274 -17.90 12.07 1.07
C ALA A 274 -17.61 10.62 0.62
N ALA A 275 -18.60 9.95 0.01
CA ALA A 275 -18.47 8.56 -0.45
C ALA A 275 -17.66 8.41 -1.75
N LEU A 276 -17.46 9.49 -2.53
CA LEU A 276 -16.82 9.41 -3.85
C LEU A 276 -15.42 8.77 -3.81
N PRO A 277 -14.47 9.15 -2.91
CA PRO A 277 -13.14 8.55 -2.86
C PRO A 277 -13.15 7.05 -2.58
N ALA A 278 -14.07 6.59 -1.72
CA ALA A 278 -14.19 5.20 -1.35
C ALA A 278 -14.78 4.36 -2.51
N VAL A 279 -15.84 4.85 -3.15
CA VAL A 279 -16.43 4.22 -4.35
C VAL A 279 -15.40 4.06 -5.47
N LEU A 280 -14.57 5.07 -5.70
CA LEU A 280 -13.52 5.01 -6.71
C LEU A 280 -12.45 4.00 -6.35
N SER A 281 -11.99 3.98 -5.11
CA SER A 281 -11.00 3.01 -4.62
C SER A 281 -11.51 1.57 -4.79
N VAL A 282 -12.77 1.30 -4.44
CA VAL A 282 -13.40 -0.01 -4.62
C VAL A 282 -13.49 -0.37 -6.10
N THR A 283 -13.93 0.56 -6.95
CA THR A 283 -14.09 0.32 -8.39
C THR A 283 -12.74 0.00 -9.05
N MET A 284 -11.70 0.77 -8.74
CA MET A 284 -10.34 0.52 -9.20
C MET A 284 -9.80 -0.83 -8.71
N ALA A 285 -10.04 -1.18 -7.45
CA ALA A 285 -9.62 -2.47 -6.90
C ALA A 285 -10.30 -3.67 -7.56
N VAL A 286 -11.60 -3.57 -7.84
CA VAL A 286 -12.33 -4.59 -8.60
C VAL A 286 -11.82 -4.68 -10.04
N GLY A 287 -11.55 -3.54 -10.68
CA GLY A 287 -10.95 -3.48 -12.01
C GLY A 287 -9.56 -4.15 -12.06
N ALA A 288 -8.72 -3.84 -11.07
CA ALA A 288 -7.40 -4.43 -10.93
C ALA A 288 -7.46 -5.94 -10.70
N LEU A 289 -8.40 -6.42 -9.87
CA LEU A 289 -8.63 -7.85 -9.67
C LEU A 289 -9.04 -8.56 -10.96
N LYS A 290 -9.89 -7.93 -11.78
CA LYS A 290 -10.33 -8.46 -13.07
C LYS A 290 -9.16 -8.55 -14.07
N LEU A 291 -8.26 -7.58 -14.08
CA LEU A 291 -7.04 -7.57 -14.91
C LEU A 291 -6.02 -8.60 -14.44
N SER A 292 -5.85 -8.77 -13.13
CA SER A 292 -4.99 -9.81 -12.53
C SER A 292 -5.40 -11.21 -12.96
N ARG A 293 -6.72 -11.50 -13.03
CA ARG A 293 -7.23 -12.77 -13.57
C ARG A 293 -6.88 -13.01 -15.05
N LYS A 294 -6.56 -11.95 -15.79
CA LYS A 294 -6.06 -12.02 -17.18
C LYS A 294 -4.53 -12.00 -17.27
N LYS A 295 -3.82 -12.27 -16.18
CA LYS A 295 -2.35 -12.24 -16.06
C LYS A 295 -1.72 -10.84 -16.19
N ALA A 296 -2.51 -9.77 -16.10
CA ALA A 296 -2.00 -8.39 -16.02
C ALA A 296 -1.97 -7.95 -14.55
N ILE A 297 -0.77 -7.91 -13.97
CA ILE A 297 -0.57 -7.63 -12.55
C ILE A 297 -0.48 -6.11 -12.34
N ILE A 298 -1.27 -5.60 -11.40
CA ILE A 298 -1.32 -4.17 -11.07
C ILE A 298 -0.77 -3.95 -9.67
N SER A 299 0.33 -3.23 -9.58
CA SER A 299 1.02 -2.90 -8.34
C SER A 299 0.43 -1.69 -7.61
N LYS A 300 -0.26 -0.79 -8.32
CA LYS A 300 -0.91 0.42 -7.78
C LYS A 300 -2.31 0.56 -8.39
N LEU A 301 -3.36 0.76 -7.57
CA LEU A 301 -4.74 0.92 -8.07
C LEU A 301 -4.89 2.05 -9.08
N VAL A 302 -4.17 3.15 -8.86
CA VAL A 302 -4.14 4.32 -9.74
C VAL A 302 -3.65 3.96 -11.15
N ALA A 303 -2.80 2.94 -11.29
CA ALA A 303 -2.25 2.55 -12.59
C ALA A 303 -3.32 2.07 -13.59
N VAL A 304 -4.47 1.58 -13.12
CA VAL A 304 -5.58 1.18 -14.00
C VAL A 304 -6.14 2.38 -14.75
N GLU A 305 -6.31 3.49 -14.04
CA GLU A 305 -6.82 4.74 -14.61
C GLU A 305 -5.78 5.39 -15.52
N GLU A 306 -4.54 5.53 -15.03
CA GLU A 306 -3.46 6.15 -15.80
C GLU A 306 -3.19 5.40 -17.11
N MET A 307 -3.29 4.06 -17.11
CA MET A 307 -3.20 3.26 -18.35
C MET A 307 -4.40 3.51 -19.29
N ALA A 308 -5.60 3.72 -18.76
CA ALA A 308 -6.80 4.00 -19.56
C ALA A 308 -6.81 5.44 -20.12
N GLY A 309 -6.19 6.39 -19.41
CA GLY A 309 -6.02 7.79 -19.83
C GLY A 309 -4.71 8.07 -20.54
N MET A 310 -3.96 7.05 -20.94
CA MET A 310 -2.65 7.20 -21.57
C MET A 310 -2.78 7.75 -22.99
N ASP A 311 -2.23 8.94 -23.24
CA ASP A 311 -2.18 9.55 -24.57
C ASP A 311 -0.98 9.06 -25.40
N ILE A 312 0.13 8.73 -24.74
CA ILE A 312 1.39 8.33 -25.40
C ILE A 312 1.87 7.02 -24.77
N LEU A 313 1.91 5.97 -25.60
CA LEU A 313 2.57 4.71 -25.25
C LEU A 313 4.01 4.73 -25.76
N CYS A 314 4.96 4.88 -24.85
CA CYS A 314 6.36 4.60 -25.14
C CYS A 314 6.61 3.10 -24.91
N SER A 315 6.67 2.33 -26.00
CA SER A 315 7.05 0.93 -25.94
C SER A 315 8.54 0.79 -26.19
N ASP A 316 9.23 0.07 -25.31
CA ASP A 316 10.56 -0.42 -25.61
C ASP A 316 10.48 -1.51 -26.70
N LYS A 317 11.49 -1.56 -27.57
CA LYS A 317 11.48 -2.38 -28.79
C LYS A 317 11.95 -3.82 -28.58
N THR A 318 12.78 -4.07 -27.55
CA THR A 318 13.54 -5.31 -27.30
C THR A 318 13.36 -6.46 -28.30
#